data_AF-A0A4V3I2H8-F1
#
_entry.id   AF-A0A4V3I2H8-F1
#
_cell.length_a   1.000
_cell.length_b   1.000
_cell.length_c   1.000
_cell.angle_alpha   90.00
_cell.angle_beta   90.00
_cell.angle_gamma   90.00
#
_symmetry.space_group_name_H-M   'P 1'
#
loop_
_entity.id
_entity.type
_entity.pdbx_description
1 polymer ?
#
loop_
_entity_poly.entity_id
_entity_poly.type
_entity_poly.pdbx_seq_one_letter_code
_entity_poly.pdbx_strand_id
1 'polypeptide(L)'
;MSQAVNEPPTHIQRGLLKLPDETLLQILDLPGSPSHTRREHAARLRLTCRRLRDVSSHWLVERTTVDMSRPETLRRFCGIAQNSAVARGVREVRLRLHYYHPWAASSIGNFTAAALAEWKARLRYDGSSDHWRGQFPLDVTDMMNFFVRKLDKELGNDDAPLANALEISSAGAMPAVEEAYAAYKAGFDAQDAAMRDGLFLASFTEAFAALPDWYTHTLTLFDCNTEDDEPAPWRYAQADKEDTAGQQQAVVRVLSRPMLWEDARWIGSGDDIWRHVPVDMMIDVLVAMGQHDKAKVGHLRLLLTPAPDYNRLATDIERLRQLTDSVKALDIFQFVFKPHSFKDLQEPTMALSTKRFAEEMHVINRYLGAIAGAKTLGSFEVDFGQFCYSRGLSLDERKSPAPFGANFDWLPSEALGVVALGRAALALDDFRNIARSLPEESCIDLYSVDLFDFLARGARRPQSGV
;
A
#
# COMPACT_ATOMS: atom_id res chain seq x y z
N MET A 1 12.33 46.80 -68.85
CA MET A 1 11.57 47.08 -67.62
C MET A 1 10.79 45.80 -67.27
N SER A 2 11.46 44.76 -66.78
CA SER A 2 11.44 44.32 -65.36
C SER A 2 10.23 44.77 -64.55
N GLN A 3 9.25 43.88 -64.42
CA GLN A 3 8.55 43.70 -63.16
C GLN A 3 8.79 42.25 -62.74
N ALA A 4 9.75 42.08 -61.83
CA ALA A 4 9.92 40.85 -61.09
C ALA A 4 8.67 40.68 -60.22
N VAL A 5 7.89 39.64 -60.51
CA VAL A 5 6.85 39.14 -59.61
C VAL A 5 7.60 38.59 -58.40
N ASN A 6 7.64 39.37 -57.31
CA ASN A 6 8.03 38.88 -56.00
C ASN A 6 6.95 37.88 -55.57
N GLU A 7 7.15 36.61 -55.90
CA GLU A 7 6.55 35.53 -55.13
C GLU A 7 6.98 35.71 -53.68
N PRO A 8 6.06 35.64 -52.71
CA PRO A 8 6.44 35.70 -51.30
C PRO A 8 7.37 34.51 -51.05
N PRO A 9 8.49 34.69 -50.32
CA PRO A 9 9.34 33.57 -49.96
C PRO A 9 8.44 32.56 -49.24
N THR A 10 8.29 31.39 -49.84
CA THR A 10 7.78 30.22 -49.13
C THR A 10 8.65 30.09 -47.90
N HIS A 11 8.09 30.44 -46.74
CA HIS A 11 8.78 30.31 -45.48
C HIS A 11 9.12 28.83 -45.35
N ILE A 12 10.35 28.48 -45.70
CA ILE A 12 10.95 27.21 -45.37
C ILE A 12 10.96 27.21 -43.84
N GLN A 13 9.90 26.71 -43.21
CA GLN A 13 9.95 26.29 -41.82
C GLN A 13 10.92 25.11 -41.76
N ARG A 14 12.23 25.35 -41.89
CA ARG A 14 13.27 24.44 -41.40
C ARG A 14 13.26 24.64 -39.90
N GLY A 15 12.48 23.84 -39.21
CA GLY A 15 12.27 24.00 -37.78
C GLY A 15 12.07 22.65 -37.13
N LEU A 16 12.41 22.59 -35.85
CA LEU A 16 12.18 21.48 -34.93
C LEU A 16 10.79 20.83 -35.15
N LEU A 17 9.77 21.65 -35.45
CA LEU A 17 8.39 21.24 -35.71
C LEU A 17 8.13 20.52 -37.06
N LYS A 18 9.14 20.22 -37.88
CA LYS A 18 9.03 19.32 -39.05
C LYS A 18 9.63 17.94 -38.82
N LEU A 19 10.36 17.74 -37.72
CA LEU A 19 10.87 16.43 -37.35
C LEU A 19 9.70 15.48 -37.05
N PRO A 20 9.83 14.15 -37.23
CA PRO A 20 8.85 13.17 -36.74
C PRO A 20 8.63 13.26 -35.23
N ASP A 21 7.47 12.82 -34.74
CA ASP A 21 7.17 12.86 -33.29
C ASP A 21 8.17 12.01 -32.51
N GLU A 22 8.62 10.89 -33.07
CA GLU A 22 9.63 10.00 -32.48
C GLU A 22 10.97 10.71 -32.29
N THR A 23 11.40 11.50 -33.29
CA THR A 23 12.63 12.29 -33.21
C THR A 23 12.48 13.46 -32.24
N LEU A 24 11.31 14.10 -32.20
CA LEU A 24 11.00 15.12 -31.20
C LEU A 24 11.05 14.55 -29.79
N LEU A 25 10.47 13.38 -29.57
CA LEU A 25 10.52 12.68 -28.29
C LEU A 25 11.95 12.37 -27.89
N GLN A 26 12.80 11.85 -28.79
CA GLN A 26 14.21 11.60 -28.48
C GLN A 26 15.02 12.86 -28.16
N ILE A 27 14.73 13.99 -28.82
CA ILE A 27 15.40 15.26 -28.53
C ILE A 27 15.00 15.80 -27.16
N LEU A 28 13.73 15.61 -26.79
CA LEU A 28 13.13 16.14 -25.58
C LEU A 28 13.31 15.19 -24.37
N ASP A 29 13.46 13.90 -24.62
CA ASP A 29 13.76 12.86 -23.64
C ASP A 29 15.28 12.79 -23.47
N LEU A 30 15.82 13.65 -22.59
CA LEU A 30 17.24 13.62 -22.22
C LEU A 30 17.50 12.34 -21.39
N PRO A 31 18.25 11.35 -21.92
CA PRO A 31 18.49 10.10 -21.22
C PRO A 31 19.11 10.36 -19.84
N GLY A 32 18.51 9.80 -18.80
CA GLY A 32 18.97 9.95 -17.41
C GLY A 32 18.41 11.16 -16.65
N SER A 33 17.48 11.94 -17.23
CA SER A 33 16.81 13.02 -16.49
C SER A 33 15.78 12.47 -15.50
N PRO A 34 15.84 12.85 -14.20
CA PRO A 34 14.88 12.36 -13.21
C PRO A 34 13.45 12.81 -13.53
N SER A 35 12.45 12.01 -13.15
CA SER A 35 11.03 12.19 -13.55
C SER A 35 10.46 13.59 -13.27
N HIS A 36 10.88 14.26 -12.19
CA HIS A 36 10.46 15.63 -11.87
C HIS A 36 10.91 16.65 -12.93
N THR A 37 12.14 16.55 -13.43
CA THR A 37 12.64 17.43 -14.51
C THR A 37 11.89 17.21 -15.82
N ARG A 38 11.55 15.95 -16.16
CA ARG A 38 10.73 15.63 -17.33
C ARG A 38 9.33 16.22 -17.23
N ARG A 39 8.69 16.13 -16.05
CA ARG A 39 7.37 16.74 -15.79
C ARG A 39 7.40 18.26 -15.94
N GLU A 40 8.42 18.92 -15.38
CA GLU A 40 8.57 20.39 -15.50
C GLU A 40 8.80 20.83 -16.94
N HIS A 41 9.65 20.11 -17.68
CA HIS A 41 9.85 20.36 -19.11
C HIS A 41 8.58 20.16 -19.90
N ALA A 42 7.85 19.07 -19.68
CA ALA A 42 6.56 18.83 -20.31
C ALA A 42 5.55 19.94 -20.01
N ALA A 43 5.45 20.40 -18.76
CA ALA A 43 4.57 21.50 -18.39
C ALA A 43 4.86 22.78 -19.18
N ARG A 44 6.15 23.09 -19.41
CA ARG A 44 6.57 24.26 -20.21
C ARG A 44 6.36 24.05 -21.72
N LEU A 45 6.75 22.88 -22.25
CA LEU A 45 6.64 22.52 -23.68
C LEU A 45 5.19 22.44 -24.17
N ARG A 46 4.26 22.08 -23.29
CA ARG A 46 2.84 22.03 -23.64
C ARG A 46 2.23 23.41 -23.91
N LEU A 47 2.89 24.49 -23.48
CA LEU A 47 2.41 25.86 -23.67
C LEU A 47 2.92 26.50 -24.96
N THR A 48 3.89 25.90 -25.65
CA THR A 48 4.48 26.48 -26.87
C THR A 48 3.61 26.30 -28.10
N CYS A 49 3.14 25.07 -28.38
CA CYS A 49 2.24 24.81 -29.52
C CYS A 49 1.45 23.51 -29.34
N ARG A 50 0.39 23.32 -30.14
CA ARG A 50 -0.48 22.11 -30.08
C ARG A 50 0.32 20.81 -30.27
N ARG A 51 1.26 20.78 -31.22
CA ARG A 51 2.06 19.57 -31.49
C ARG A 51 2.94 19.20 -30.30
N LEU A 52 3.69 20.16 -29.73
CA LEU A 52 4.51 19.91 -28.55
C LEU A 52 3.66 19.54 -27.34
N ARG A 53 2.45 20.11 -27.22
CA ARG A 53 1.48 19.67 -26.22
C ARG A 53 1.15 18.21 -26.38
N ASP A 54 0.74 17.78 -27.57
CA ASP A 54 0.26 16.43 -27.80
C ASP A 54 1.40 15.39 -27.66
N VAL A 55 2.62 15.76 -28.04
CA VAL A 55 3.83 14.92 -27.93
C VAL A 55 4.34 14.82 -26.49
N SER A 56 4.37 15.90 -25.71
CA SER A 56 4.94 15.89 -24.34
C SER A 56 3.93 15.56 -23.23
N SER A 57 2.64 15.47 -23.54
CA SER A 57 1.58 15.33 -22.53
C SER A 57 1.70 14.10 -21.63
N HIS A 58 2.25 13.01 -22.17
CA HIS A 58 2.44 11.73 -21.49
C HIS A 58 3.51 11.80 -20.38
N TRP A 59 4.41 12.79 -20.39
CA TRP A 59 5.38 12.98 -19.28
C TRP A 59 4.80 13.68 -18.05
N LEU A 60 3.56 14.17 -18.10
CA LEU A 60 2.98 14.84 -16.94
C LEU A 60 2.69 13.89 -15.78
N VAL A 61 2.16 12.71 -16.10
CA VAL A 61 1.66 11.75 -15.12
C VAL A 61 2.17 10.37 -15.46
N GLU A 62 3.27 9.98 -14.82
CA GLU A 62 3.80 8.62 -14.86
C GLU A 62 3.13 7.72 -13.81
N ARG A 63 2.69 8.32 -12.70
CA ARG A 63 2.09 7.66 -11.55
C ARG A 63 0.88 8.42 -11.05
N THR A 64 -0.18 7.70 -10.73
CA THR A 64 -1.39 8.25 -10.10
C THR A 64 -1.78 7.42 -8.87
N THR A 65 -2.31 8.09 -7.86
CA THR A 65 -2.78 7.45 -6.63
C THR A 65 -4.27 7.67 -6.49
N VAL A 66 -5.01 6.58 -6.34
CA VAL A 66 -6.43 6.54 -5.96
C VAL A 66 -6.47 6.12 -4.50
N ASP A 67 -7.19 6.84 -3.65
CA ASP A 67 -7.26 6.63 -2.22
C ASP A 67 -8.71 6.41 -1.81
N MET A 68 -8.98 5.26 -1.18
CA MET A 68 -10.32 4.89 -0.72
C MET A 68 -10.89 5.91 0.27
N SER A 69 -10.03 6.51 1.08
CA SER A 69 -10.42 7.52 2.07
C SER A 69 -10.66 8.91 1.47
N ARG A 70 -10.33 9.11 0.17
CA ARG A 70 -10.41 10.39 -0.56
C ARG A 70 -11.05 10.19 -1.93
N PRO A 71 -12.38 10.10 -2.03
CA PRO A 71 -13.09 9.77 -3.27
C PRO A 71 -12.81 10.73 -4.45
N GLU A 72 -12.40 11.96 -4.19
CA GLU A 72 -11.98 12.93 -5.21
C GLU A 72 -10.75 12.47 -6.02
N THR A 73 -9.91 11.61 -5.44
CA THR A 73 -8.74 11.03 -6.12
C THR A 73 -9.16 10.07 -7.23
N LEU A 74 -10.26 9.33 -7.04
CA LEU A 74 -10.85 8.50 -8.09
C LEU A 74 -11.38 9.36 -9.24
N ARG A 75 -12.09 10.46 -8.96
CA ARG A 75 -12.56 11.37 -10.01
C ARG A 75 -11.40 11.94 -10.83
N ARG A 76 -10.29 12.29 -10.16
CA ARG A 76 -9.06 12.72 -10.82
C ARG A 76 -8.51 11.62 -11.71
N PHE A 77 -8.47 10.38 -11.24
CA PHE A 77 -8.01 9.24 -12.03
C PHE A 77 -8.89 8.98 -13.27
N CYS A 78 -10.22 9.01 -13.12
CA CYS A 78 -11.13 8.93 -14.26
C CYS A 78 -10.86 10.03 -15.29
N GLY A 79 -10.61 11.27 -14.85
CA GLY A 79 -10.24 12.37 -15.74
C GLY A 79 -8.89 12.18 -16.45
N ILE A 80 -7.92 11.55 -15.78
CA ILE A 80 -6.63 11.18 -16.40
C ILE A 80 -6.84 10.10 -17.47
N ALA A 81 -7.59 9.05 -17.16
CA ALA A 81 -7.88 7.95 -18.06
C ALA A 81 -8.63 8.39 -19.33
N GLN A 82 -9.56 9.34 -19.20
CA GLN A 82 -10.30 9.91 -20.34
C GLN A 82 -9.44 10.81 -21.24
N ASN A 83 -8.27 11.27 -20.78
CA ASN A 83 -7.37 12.11 -21.55
C ASN A 83 -6.28 11.27 -22.23
N SER A 84 -6.51 10.86 -23.48
CA SER A 84 -5.59 9.99 -24.25
C SER A 84 -4.15 10.52 -24.36
N ALA A 85 -3.93 11.83 -24.31
CA ALA A 85 -2.60 12.40 -24.38
C ALA A 85 -1.81 12.23 -23.06
N VAL A 86 -2.51 12.20 -21.91
CA VAL A 86 -1.91 12.00 -20.58
C VAL A 86 -1.93 10.52 -20.19
N ALA A 87 -3.01 9.79 -20.47
CA ALA A 87 -3.19 8.38 -20.13
C ALA A 87 -2.06 7.48 -20.68
N ARG A 88 -1.54 7.78 -21.89
CA ARG A 88 -0.35 7.13 -22.48
C ARG A 88 0.91 7.19 -21.63
N GLY A 89 0.96 8.13 -20.70
CA GLY A 89 2.07 8.33 -19.79
C GLY A 89 2.03 7.48 -18.53
N VAL A 90 0.83 7.02 -18.14
CA VAL A 90 0.62 6.35 -16.86
C VAL A 90 1.27 4.99 -16.91
N ARG A 91 2.21 4.73 -15.99
CA ARG A 91 2.90 3.45 -15.82
C ARG A 91 2.55 2.80 -14.49
N GLU A 92 2.17 3.56 -13.48
CA GLU A 92 1.78 3.03 -12.18
C GLU A 92 0.46 3.64 -11.69
N VAL A 93 -0.49 2.79 -11.35
CA VAL A 93 -1.71 3.16 -10.63
C VAL A 93 -1.61 2.56 -9.24
N ARG A 94 -1.58 3.43 -8.23
CA ARG A 94 -1.54 3.03 -6.83
C ARG A 94 -2.93 3.15 -6.23
N LEU A 95 -3.50 2.05 -5.73
CA LEU A 95 -4.74 2.07 -4.97
C LEU A 95 -4.41 1.97 -3.47
N ARG A 96 -4.60 3.09 -2.78
CA ARG A 96 -4.35 3.25 -1.34
C ARG A 96 -5.54 2.75 -0.54
N LEU A 97 -5.28 1.77 0.32
CA LEU A 97 -6.26 1.06 1.14
C LEU A 97 -6.34 1.57 2.58
N HIS A 98 -5.94 2.83 2.82
CA HIS A 98 -6.22 3.50 4.09
C HIS A 98 -7.73 3.60 4.28
N TYR A 99 -8.19 3.54 5.52
CA TYR A 99 -9.62 3.56 5.79
C TYR A 99 -9.95 4.32 7.07
N TYR A 100 -11.09 5.00 7.07
CA TYR A 100 -11.74 5.48 8.28
C TYR A 100 -12.51 4.33 8.94
N HIS A 101 -12.23 4.11 10.22
CA HIS A 101 -12.77 2.99 10.98
C HIS A 101 -14.17 3.33 11.54
N PRO A 102 -15.22 2.52 11.29
CA PRO A 102 -16.59 2.81 11.73
C PRO A 102 -16.74 2.99 13.25
N TRP A 103 -16.07 2.14 14.04
CA TRP A 103 -16.09 2.25 15.50
C TRP A 103 -15.51 3.60 15.99
N ALA A 104 -14.37 4.05 15.47
CA ALA A 104 -13.80 5.34 15.83
C ALA A 104 -14.70 6.51 15.38
N ALA A 105 -15.32 6.40 14.21
CA ALA A 105 -16.25 7.42 13.69
C ALA A 105 -17.60 7.44 14.43
N SER A 106 -17.95 6.43 15.22
CA SER A 106 -19.27 6.34 15.87
C SER A 106 -19.47 7.33 17.02
N SER A 107 -18.40 7.72 17.72
CA SER A 107 -18.47 8.70 18.81
C SER A 107 -17.10 9.33 19.08
N ILE A 108 -17.11 10.54 19.63
CA ILE A 108 -15.88 11.22 20.06
C ILE A 108 -15.13 10.41 21.13
N GLY A 109 -15.84 9.69 22.01
CA GLY A 109 -15.22 8.83 23.02
C GLY A 109 -14.43 7.68 22.41
N ASN A 110 -14.99 7.00 21.41
CA ASN A 110 -14.31 5.91 20.71
C ASN A 110 -13.11 6.44 19.90
N PHE A 111 -13.28 7.58 19.23
CA PHE A 111 -12.19 8.26 18.53
C PHE A 111 -11.03 8.59 19.48
N THR A 112 -11.32 9.21 20.62
CA THR A 112 -10.31 9.54 21.64
C THR A 112 -9.60 8.30 22.17
N ALA A 113 -10.35 7.22 22.44
CA ALA A 113 -9.78 5.96 22.89
C ALA A 113 -8.85 5.34 21.84
N ALA A 114 -9.25 5.32 20.56
CA ALA A 114 -8.41 4.86 19.46
C ALA A 114 -7.12 5.67 19.33
N ALA A 115 -7.23 7.01 19.35
CA ALA A 115 -6.11 7.92 19.25
C ALA A 115 -5.10 7.71 20.40
N LEU A 116 -5.59 7.63 21.65
CA LEU A 116 -4.74 7.38 22.81
C LEU A 116 -4.06 6.00 22.71
N ALA A 117 -4.78 4.96 22.30
CA ALA A 117 -4.23 3.62 22.25
C ALA A 117 -3.14 3.47 21.17
N GLU A 118 -3.38 4.02 19.97
CA GLU A 118 -2.38 4.08 18.89
C GLU A 118 -1.13 4.83 19.34
N TRP A 119 -1.29 6.04 19.86
CA TRP A 119 -0.14 6.87 20.21
C TRP A 119 0.60 6.33 21.43
N LYS A 120 -0.06 5.85 22.49
CA LYS A 120 0.63 5.20 23.61
C LYS A 120 1.46 4.01 23.16
N ALA A 121 0.97 3.22 22.20
CA ALA A 121 1.73 2.12 21.66
C ALA A 121 2.96 2.59 20.86
N ARG A 122 2.82 3.64 20.05
CA ARG A 122 3.94 4.27 19.32
C ARG A 122 4.96 4.92 20.26
N LEU A 123 4.53 5.51 21.37
CA LEU A 123 5.40 6.17 22.35
C LEU A 123 6.19 5.19 23.22
N ARG A 124 5.63 4.02 23.53
CA ARG A 124 6.39 2.94 24.20
C ARG A 124 7.60 2.47 23.39
N TYR A 125 7.56 2.67 22.08
CA TYR A 125 8.61 2.25 21.16
C TYR A 125 9.79 3.24 21.08
N ASP A 126 9.57 4.53 21.29
CA ASP A 126 10.64 5.53 21.12
C ASP A 126 11.77 5.35 22.15
N GLY A 127 11.52 4.72 23.31
CA GLY A 127 12.56 4.39 24.31
C GLY A 127 13.39 5.58 24.85
N SER A 128 13.12 6.78 24.36
CA SER A 128 13.93 7.98 24.52
C SER A 128 13.21 8.95 25.45
N SER A 129 12.78 8.48 26.63
CA SER A 129 12.19 9.37 27.64
C SER A 129 13.14 10.48 28.11
N ASP A 130 14.43 10.39 27.78
CA ASP A 130 15.49 11.24 28.36
C ASP A 130 16.26 12.14 27.37
N HIS A 131 16.00 12.11 26.04
CA HIS A 131 16.78 12.92 25.08
C HIS A 131 16.20 14.31 24.77
N TRP A 132 14.98 14.61 25.19
CA TRP A 132 14.23 15.76 24.63
C TRP A 132 14.28 17.03 25.48
N ARG A 133 15.46 17.36 26.03
CA ARG A 133 15.71 18.70 26.58
C ARG A 133 16.30 19.61 25.50
N GLY A 134 15.43 20.27 24.72
CA GLY A 134 15.76 21.55 24.11
C GLY A 134 16.05 21.58 22.60
N GLN A 135 15.58 20.63 21.80
CA GLN A 135 15.60 20.79 20.33
C GLN A 135 14.34 21.53 19.88
N PHE A 136 14.53 22.69 19.25
CA PHE A 136 13.51 23.43 18.52
C PHE A 136 13.88 23.45 17.04
N PRO A 137 12.92 23.34 16.12
CA PRO A 137 11.46 23.25 16.32
C PRO A 137 11.00 21.88 16.86
N LEU A 138 9.80 21.83 17.47
CA LEU A 138 9.17 20.58 17.91
C LEU A 138 8.75 19.78 16.68
N ASP A 139 9.07 18.48 16.67
CA ASP A 139 8.55 17.58 15.66
C ASP A 139 7.16 17.04 16.05
N VAL A 140 6.54 16.29 15.13
CA VAL A 140 5.20 15.72 15.38
C VAL A 140 5.18 14.72 16.51
N THR A 141 6.25 13.94 16.69
CA THR A 141 6.33 12.96 17.76
C THR A 141 6.32 13.66 19.11
N ASP A 142 7.08 14.74 19.26
CA ASP A 142 7.07 15.60 20.44
C ASP A 142 5.69 16.22 20.68
N MET A 143 5.09 16.82 19.65
CA MET A 143 3.76 17.42 19.76
C MET A 143 2.70 16.40 20.19
N MET A 144 2.73 15.19 19.63
CA MET A 144 1.82 14.10 20.00
C MET A 144 2.10 13.57 21.40
N ASN A 145 3.36 13.46 21.81
CA ASN A 145 3.76 13.12 23.18
C ASN A 145 3.13 14.05 24.20
N PHE A 146 3.29 15.36 23.99
CA PHE A 146 2.75 16.38 24.88
C PHE A 146 1.22 16.36 24.89
N PHE A 147 0.62 16.23 23.71
CA PHE A 147 -0.83 16.15 23.57
C PHE A 147 -1.43 14.95 24.32
N VAL A 148 -0.87 13.74 24.15
CA VAL A 148 -1.37 12.52 24.80
C VAL A 148 -1.31 12.63 26.32
N ARG A 149 -0.19 13.12 26.87
CA ARG A 149 -0.04 13.33 28.33
C ARG A 149 -1.06 14.34 28.87
N LYS A 150 -1.28 15.43 28.13
CA LYS A 150 -2.26 16.46 28.50
C LYS A 150 -3.69 15.91 28.49
N LEU A 151 -4.04 15.15 27.45
CA LEU A 151 -5.35 14.53 27.30
C LEU A 151 -5.61 13.48 28.38
N ASP A 152 -4.63 12.63 28.72
CA ASP A 152 -4.77 11.66 29.82
C ASP A 152 -5.07 12.33 31.16
N LYS A 153 -4.41 13.45 31.45
CA LYS A 153 -4.67 14.22 32.67
C LYS A 153 -6.08 14.82 32.68
N GLU A 154 -6.53 15.40 31.56
CA GLU A 154 -7.89 15.95 31.43
C GLU A 154 -8.97 14.87 31.60
N LEU A 155 -8.68 13.64 31.19
CA LEU A 155 -9.55 12.48 31.35
C LEU A 155 -9.44 11.81 32.72
N GLY A 156 -8.52 12.25 33.60
CA GLY A 156 -8.31 11.67 34.93
C GLY A 156 -7.62 10.30 34.92
N ASN A 157 -6.84 9.99 33.88
CA ASN A 157 -6.17 8.70 33.69
C ASN A 157 -4.74 8.65 34.25
N ASP A 158 -4.18 9.76 34.76
CA ASP A 158 -2.78 9.86 35.22
C ASP A 158 -2.67 10.50 36.62
N ASP A 159 -1.97 9.84 37.53
CA ASP A 159 -1.66 10.28 38.91
C ASP A 159 -0.26 10.94 39.02
N ALA A 160 0.52 10.99 37.93
CA ALA A 160 1.90 11.47 37.99
C ALA A 160 2.00 13.02 38.03
N PRO A 161 2.75 13.61 39.00
CA PRO A 161 2.97 15.04 39.03
C PRO A 161 3.87 15.48 37.86
N LEU A 162 3.42 16.51 37.15
CA LEU A 162 4.07 17.12 35.98
C LEU A 162 5.30 17.92 36.42
N ALA A 163 6.32 17.26 36.95
CA ALA A 163 7.40 17.97 37.62
C ALA A 163 8.36 18.71 36.67
N ASN A 164 8.32 18.52 35.34
CA ASN A 164 9.27 19.18 34.42
C ASN A 164 8.85 19.30 32.94
N ALA A 165 7.59 19.10 32.56
CA ALA A 165 7.20 19.32 31.16
C ALA A 165 6.89 20.81 30.95
N LEU A 166 7.63 21.43 30.03
CA LEU A 166 7.44 22.79 29.54
C LEU A 166 5.95 23.14 29.49
N GLU A 167 5.53 24.25 30.11
CA GLU A 167 4.15 24.74 30.06
C GLU A 167 3.70 24.92 28.61
N ILE A 168 3.09 23.88 28.04
CA ILE A 168 2.48 23.92 26.71
C ILE A 168 1.06 24.40 26.89
N SER A 169 0.87 25.69 26.62
CA SER A 169 -0.39 26.41 26.38
C SER A 169 -1.52 26.20 27.40
N SER A 170 -2.11 27.29 27.88
CA SER A 170 -3.29 27.27 28.76
C SER A 170 -4.57 26.69 28.11
N ALA A 171 -4.59 26.44 26.80
CA ALA A 171 -5.73 25.83 26.11
C ALA A 171 -5.77 24.31 26.36
N GLY A 172 -6.93 23.74 26.70
CA GLY A 172 -7.08 22.30 26.92
C GLY A 172 -6.80 21.44 25.68
N ALA A 173 -6.64 20.13 25.85
CA ALA A 173 -6.45 19.16 24.75
C ALA A 173 -7.75 18.85 24.00
N MET A 174 -8.89 18.91 24.68
CA MET A 174 -10.21 18.59 24.12
C MET A 174 -10.61 19.36 22.84
N PRO A 175 -10.36 20.67 22.68
CA PRO A 175 -10.67 21.38 21.43
C PRO A 175 -10.00 20.76 20.19
N ALA A 176 -8.76 20.29 20.31
CA ALA A 176 -8.06 19.63 19.22
C ALA A 176 -8.66 18.24 18.92
N VAL A 177 -9.12 17.52 19.95
CA VAL A 177 -9.84 16.25 19.80
C VAL A 177 -11.16 16.46 19.05
N GLU A 178 -11.93 17.48 19.43
CA GLU A 178 -13.22 17.80 18.83
C GLU A 178 -13.07 18.18 17.34
N GLU A 179 -12.09 19.03 17.04
CA GLU A 179 -11.76 19.41 15.67
C GLU A 179 -11.30 18.20 14.83
N ALA A 180 -10.41 17.38 15.38
CA ALA A 180 -9.94 16.17 14.71
C ALA A 180 -11.04 15.14 14.49
N TYR A 181 -11.93 14.95 15.48
CA TYR A 181 -13.07 14.04 15.37
C TYR A 181 -14.06 14.50 14.30
N ALA A 182 -14.36 15.80 14.23
CA ALA A 182 -15.24 16.35 13.20
C ALA A 182 -14.68 16.08 11.79
N ALA A 183 -13.36 16.29 11.60
CA ALA A 183 -12.68 15.99 10.34
C ALA A 183 -12.65 14.48 10.04
N TYR A 184 -12.36 13.63 11.03
CA TYR A 184 -12.35 12.18 10.88
C TYR A 184 -13.74 11.64 10.50
N LYS A 185 -14.80 12.14 11.18
CA LYS A 185 -16.18 11.75 10.90
C LYS A 185 -16.63 12.16 9.50
N ALA A 186 -16.28 13.36 9.07
CA ALA A 186 -16.56 13.81 7.71
C ALA A 186 -15.85 12.93 6.66
N GLY A 187 -14.58 12.57 6.92
CA GLY A 187 -13.83 11.62 6.08
C GLY A 187 -14.48 10.24 6.01
N PHE A 188 -14.92 9.72 7.17
CA PHE A 188 -15.67 8.45 7.23
C PHE A 188 -16.95 8.51 6.40
N ASP A 189 -17.76 9.56 6.56
CA ASP A 189 -19.03 9.68 5.84
C ASP A 189 -18.82 9.78 4.32
N ALA A 190 -17.76 10.48 3.89
CA ALA A 190 -17.38 10.57 2.49
C ALA A 190 -16.91 9.21 1.93
N GLN A 191 -16.08 8.49 2.68
CA GLN A 191 -15.63 7.15 2.33
C GLN A 191 -16.81 6.17 2.22
N ASP A 192 -17.67 6.11 3.24
CA ASP A 192 -18.82 5.22 3.28
C ASP A 192 -19.77 5.47 2.10
N ALA A 193 -20.05 6.75 1.80
CA ALA A 193 -20.88 7.13 0.66
C ALA A 193 -20.26 6.73 -0.68
N ALA A 194 -18.93 6.81 -0.83
CA ALA A 194 -18.24 6.47 -2.08
C ALA A 194 -18.10 4.96 -2.29
N MET A 195 -17.92 4.21 -1.21
CA MET A 195 -17.77 2.75 -1.23
C MET A 195 -19.11 2.01 -1.34
N ARG A 196 -20.22 2.68 -1.03
CA ARG A 196 -21.57 2.13 -1.13
C ARG A 196 -21.86 1.65 -2.57
N ASP A 197 -22.60 0.56 -2.66
CA ASP A 197 -23.12 -0.01 -3.91
C ASP A 197 -22.04 -0.51 -4.91
N GLY A 198 -20.77 -0.60 -4.51
CA GLY A 198 -19.69 -1.13 -5.35
C GLY A 198 -19.25 -0.20 -6.50
N LEU A 199 -19.79 1.01 -6.57
CA LEU A 199 -19.53 1.99 -7.64
C LEU A 199 -18.06 2.42 -7.68
N PHE A 200 -17.38 2.45 -6.53
CA PHE A 200 -15.96 2.76 -6.45
C PHE A 200 -15.12 1.80 -7.29
N LEU A 201 -15.26 0.48 -7.07
CA LEU A 201 -14.49 -0.54 -7.78
C LEU A 201 -14.85 -0.60 -9.27
N ALA A 202 -16.13 -0.42 -9.60
CA ALA A 202 -16.58 -0.35 -11.00
C ALA A 202 -15.92 0.83 -11.73
N SER A 203 -15.98 2.03 -11.14
CA SER A 203 -15.39 3.24 -11.72
C SER A 203 -13.87 3.18 -11.79
N PHE A 204 -13.23 2.62 -10.77
CA PHE A 204 -11.78 2.38 -10.77
C PHE A 204 -11.38 1.43 -11.89
N THR A 205 -12.10 0.32 -12.03
CA THR A 205 -11.84 -0.71 -13.05
C THR A 205 -12.04 -0.16 -14.45
N GLU A 206 -13.13 0.57 -14.69
CA GLU A 206 -13.42 1.21 -15.98
C GLU A 206 -12.31 2.21 -16.36
N ALA A 207 -11.90 3.05 -15.42
CA ALA A 207 -10.81 4.01 -15.65
C ALA A 207 -9.47 3.32 -15.89
N PHE A 208 -9.17 2.25 -15.16
CA PHE A 208 -7.93 1.48 -15.35
C PHE A 208 -7.91 0.78 -16.72
N ALA A 209 -9.03 0.19 -17.13
CA ALA A 209 -9.16 -0.48 -18.43
C ALA A 209 -9.12 0.48 -19.63
N ALA A 210 -9.36 1.78 -19.41
CA ALA A 210 -9.23 2.81 -20.43
C ALA A 210 -7.77 3.27 -20.66
N LEU A 211 -6.82 2.86 -19.81
CA LEU A 211 -5.41 3.19 -20.00
C LEU A 211 -4.81 2.39 -21.18
N PRO A 212 -4.08 3.03 -22.12
CA PRO A 212 -3.40 2.35 -23.22
C PRO A 212 -2.10 1.67 -22.74
N ASP A 213 -1.50 0.79 -23.54
CA ASP A 213 -0.19 0.17 -23.25
C ASP A 213 -0.12 -0.66 -21.94
N TRP A 214 -1.16 -1.46 -21.71
CA TRP A 214 -1.36 -2.23 -20.47
C TRP A 214 -0.17 -3.07 -19.99
N TYR A 215 0.65 -3.57 -20.92
CA TYR A 215 1.83 -4.39 -20.64
C TYR A 215 2.92 -3.64 -19.85
N THR A 216 2.79 -2.32 -19.72
CA THR A 216 3.67 -1.46 -18.91
C THR A 216 3.08 -1.07 -17.56
N HIS A 217 1.81 -1.40 -17.30
CA HIS A 217 1.11 -0.93 -16.11
C HIS A 217 1.44 -1.75 -14.87
N THR A 218 1.84 -1.05 -13.82
CA THR A 218 1.90 -1.55 -12.46
C THR A 218 0.64 -1.13 -11.69
N LEU A 219 -0.10 -2.09 -11.17
CA LEU A 219 -1.11 -1.88 -10.14
C LEU A 219 -0.49 -2.16 -8.77
N THR A 220 -0.43 -1.13 -7.92
CA THR A 220 0.08 -1.26 -6.55
C THR A 220 -1.06 -1.08 -5.56
N LEU A 221 -1.44 -2.12 -4.83
CA LEU A 221 -2.30 -2.02 -3.64
C LEU A 221 -1.44 -1.80 -2.41
N PHE A 222 -1.73 -0.75 -1.66
CA PHE A 222 -0.87 -0.38 -0.53
C PHE A 222 -1.63 0.37 0.57
N ASP A 223 -1.17 0.25 1.80
CA ASP A 223 -1.64 1.06 2.94
C ASP A 223 -0.46 1.55 3.80
N CYS A 224 0.78 1.31 3.39
CA CYS A 224 1.97 1.84 4.05
C CYS A 224 2.59 2.97 3.22
N ASN A 225 3.23 3.96 3.85
CA ASN A 225 3.97 4.98 3.10
C ASN A 225 5.19 4.32 2.43
N THR A 226 5.22 4.31 1.10
CA THR A 226 6.41 3.93 0.32
C THR A 226 7.42 5.07 0.31
N GLU A 227 8.71 4.79 0.07
CA GLU A 227 9.78 5.82 -0.01
C GLU A 227 9.51 6.88 -1.09
N ASP A 228 8.63 6.54 -2.05
CA ASP A 228 8.18 7.35 -3.17
C ASP A 228 6.91 8.16 -2.89
N ASP A 229 6.19 7.89 -1.80
CA ASP A 229 5.01 8.68 -1.45
C ASP A 229 5.46 10.03 -0.91
N GLU A 230 4.69 11.09 -1.20
CA GLU A 230 4.81 12.31 -0.41
C GLU A 230 4.76 11.89 1.05
N PRO A 231 5.83 12.16 1.82
CA PRO A 231 5.90 11.71 3.20
C PRO A 231 4.64 12.22 3.86
N ALA A 232 3.89 11.30 4.48
CA ALA A 232 2.58 11.63 4.98
C ALA A 232 2.70 12.95 5.77
N PRO A 233 1.94 14.01 5.44
CA PRO A 233 2.26 15.38 5.87
C PRO A 233 2.47 15.56 7.38
N TRP A 234 1.97 14.60 8.17
CA TRP A 234 2.19 14.48 9.60
C TRP A 234 3.60 14.00 10.02
N ARG A 235 4.45 13.49 9.13
CA ARG A 235 5.79 12.99 9.49
C ARG A 235 6.83 14.10 9.64
N TYR A 236 6.60 15.24 9.00
CA TYR A 236 7.55 16.35 8.95
C TYR A 236 6.92 17.68 9.35
N ALA A 237 5.74 17.67 9.97
CA ALA A 237 5.24 18.92 10.53
C ALA A 237 6.16 19.33 11.68
N GLN A 238 6.72 20.52 11.55
CA GLN A 238 7.52 21.16 12.56
C GLN A 238 6.79 22.41 12.99
N ALA A 239 6.72 22.64 14.29
CA ALA A 239 6.15 23.86 14.83
C ALA A 239 7.09 24.42 15.89
N ASP A 240 7.26 25.74 15.87
CA ASP A 240 7.96 26.41 16.95
C ASP A 240 7.18 26.25 18.25
N LYS A 241 7.88 26.28 19.38
CA LYS A 241 7.28 26.16 20.71
C LYS A 241 6.17 27.17 20.97
N GLU A 242 6.35 28.36 20.40
CA GLU A 242 5.46 29.51 20.57
C GLU A 242 4.27 29.46 19.60
N ASP A 243 4.35 28.66 18.54
CA ASP A 243 3.27 28.48 17.56
C ASP A 243 2.25 27.44 18.05
N THR A 244 1.47 27.82 19.05
CA THR A 244 0.42 26.94 19.61
C THR A 244 -0.65 26.56 18.59
N ALA A 245 -0.92 27.44 17.61
CA ALA A 245 -1.90 27.20 16.57
C ALA A 245 -1.38 26.17 15.54
N GLY A 246 -0.13 26.28 15.12
CA GLY A 246 0.54 25.30 14.27
C GLY A 246 0.68 23.94 14.94
N GLN A 247 1.00 23.92 16.25
CA GLN A 247 1.01 22.69 17.04
C GLN A 247 -0.36 22.00 17.08
N GLN A 248 -1.42 22.76 17.40
CA GLN A 248 -2.79 22.22 17.38
C GLN A 248 -3.15 21.69 15.98
N GLN A 249 -2.85 22.44 14.93
CA GLN A 249 -3.15 22.02 13.56
C GLN A 249 -2.39 20.74 13.18
N ALA A 250 -1.14 20.59 13.63
CA ALA A 250 -0.36 19.37 13.41
C ALA A 250 -1.02 18.16 14.10
N VAL A 251 -1.41 18.31 15.36
CA VAL A 251 -2.14 17.28 16.11
C VAL A 251 -3.46 16.93 15.43
N VAL A 252 -4.26 17.93 15.03
CA VAL A 252 -5.54 17.70 14.34
C VAL A 252 -5.32 16.92 13.04
N ARG A 253 -4.32 17.27 12.23
CA ARG A 253 -3.98 16.54 10.99
C ARG A 253 -3.54 15.10 11.24
N VAL A 254 -2.81 14.87 12.33
CA VAL A 254 -2.36 13.53 12.73
C VAL A 254 -3.56 12.68 13.14
N LEU A 255 -4.41 13.20 14.02
CA LEU A 255 -5.52 12.46 14.61
C LEU A 255 -6.67 12.21 13.62
N SER A 256 -6.91 13.14 12.68
CA SER A 256 -7.97 13.03 11.69
C SER A 256 -7.62 12.19 10.45
N ARG A 257 -6.40 11.61 10.40
CA ARG A 257 -5.96 10.80 9.26
C ARG A 257 -6.74 9.47 9.18
N PRO A 258 -6.91 8.91 7.98
CA PRO A 258 -7.38 7.53 7.85
C PRO A 258 -6.32 6.56 8.39
N MET A 259 -6.79 5.40 8.86
CA MET A 259 -5.99 4.39 9.54
C MET A 259 -5.28 3.45 8.55
N LEU A 260 -4.12 2.96 8.95
CA LEU A 260 -3.48 1.80 8.32
C LEU A 260 -4.14 0.52 8.81
N TRP A 261 -3.91 -0.61 8.15
CA TRP A 261 -4.48 -1.89 8.61
C TRP A 261 -3.93 -2.30 9.96
N GLU A 262 -2.62 -2.12 10.18
CA GLU A 262 -1.98 -2.41 11.46
C GLU A 262 -2.48 -1.50 12.60
N ASP A 263 -2.99 -0.30 12.30
CA ASP A 263 -3.45 0.65 13.33
C ASP A 263 -4.62 0.06 14.16
N ALA A 264 -5.45 -0.80 13.56
CA ALA A 264 -6.57 -1.45 14.27
C ALA A 264 -6.14 -2.35 15.43
N ARG A 265 -4.89 -2.83 15.44
CA ARG A 265 -4.35 -3.64 16.54
C ARG A 265 -4.23 -2.85 17.83
N TRP A 266 -3.97 -1.55 17.71
CA TRP A 266 -3.74 -0.68 18.86
C TRP A 266 -5.05 -0.30 19.53
N ILE A 267 -6.13 -0.20 18.77
CA ILE A 267 -7.46 0.18 19.28
C ILE A 267 -8.01 -0.89 20.23
N GLY A 268 -7.83 -2.17 19.89
CA GLY A 268 -8.28 -3.29 20.71
C GLY A 268 -8.26 -4.62 19.93
N SER A 269 -8.60 -5.70 20.62
CA SER A 269 -8.57 -7.07 20.07
C SER A 269 -9.95 -7.67 19.78
N GLY A 270 -11.01 -6.85 19.85
CA GLY A 270 -12.39 -7.29 19.65
C GLY A 270 -12.71 -7.54 18.18
N ASP A 271 -13.49 -8.57 17.91
CA ASP A 271 -14.04 -8.89 16.57
C ASP A 271 -14.75 -7.69 15.93
N ASP A 272 -15.43 -6.86 16.73
CA ASP A 272 -16.11 -5.65 16.26
C ASP A 272 -15.17 -4.55 15.75
N ILE A 273 -13.89 -4.59 16.12
CA ILE A 273 -12.86 -3.67 15.62
C ILE A 273 -12.24 -4.28 14.37
N TRP A 274 -11.68 -5.48 14.48
CA TRP A 274 -10.90 -6.07 13.39
C TRP A 274 -11.70 -6.41 12.13
N ARG A 275 -13.01 -6.67 12.24
CA ARG A 275 -13.87 -6.97 11.07
C ARG A 275 -13.97 -5.82 10.06
N HIS A 276 -13.60 -4.60 10.45
CA HIS A 276 -13.72 -3.43 9.58
C HIS A 276 -12.43 -3.11 8.82
N VAL A 277 -11.35 -3.86 9.05
CA VAL A 277 -10.15 -3.76 8.20
C VAL A 277 -10.48 -4.33 6.82
N PRO A 278 -10.25 -3.59 5.72
CA PRO A 278 -10.71 -3.98 4.39
C PRO A 278 -9.81 -5.03 3.72
N VAL A 279 -9.54 -6.15 4.40
CA VAL A 279 -8.67 -7.22 3.89
C VAL A 279 -9.20 -7.84 2.59
N ASP A 280 -10.52 -7.90 2.42
CA ASP A 280 -11.16 -8.44 1.22
C ASP A 280 -10.89 -7.61 -0.05
N MET A 281 -10.41 -6.36 0.07
CA MET A 281 -9.97 -5.57 -1.08
C MET A 281 -8.83 -6.24 -1.86
N MET A 282 -8.06 -7.13 -1.22
CA MET A 282 -7.07 -7.97 -1.90
C MET A 282 -7.68 -8.90 -2.95
N ILE A 283 -8.95 -9.29 -2.77
CA ILE A 283 -9.72 -10.13 -3.69
C ILE A 283 -10.63 -9.26 -4.55
N ASP A 284 -11.40 -8.36 -3.93
CA ASP A 284 -12.45 -7.58 -4.59
C ASP A 284 -11.94 -6.76 -5.77
N VAL A 285 -10.75 -6.15 -5.63
CA VAL A 285 -10.11 -5.38 -6.71
C VAL A 285 -9.79 -6.31 -7.88
N LEU A 286 -9.15 -7.45 -7.63
CA LEU A 286 -8.74 -8.38 -8.68
C LEU A 286 -9.95 -9.01 -9.36
N VAL A 287 -10.98 -9.35 -8.59
CA VAL A 287 -12.23 -9.89 -9.10
C VAL A 287 -12.94 -8.87 -9.99
N ALA A 288 -13.14 -7.65 -9.50
CA ALA A 288 -13.80 -6.59 -10.25
C ALA A 288 -13.05 -6.29 -11.56
N MET A 289 -11.72 -6.22 -11.51
CA MET A 289 -10.92 -6.00 -12.70
C MET A 289 -10.97 -7.18 -13.66
N GLY A 290 -10.82 -8.43 -13.19
CA GLY A 290 -10.85 -9.60 -14.08
C GLY A 290 -12.21 -9.88 -14.71
N GLN A 291 -13.30 -9.35 -14.14
CA GLN A 291 -14.63 -9.36 -14.75
C GLN A 291 -14.80 -8.33 -15.87
N HIS A 292 -13.86 -7.40 -16.02
CA HIS A 292 -13.89 -6.38 -17.05
C HIS A 292 -12.96 -6.78 -18.22
N ASP A 293 -13.54 -7.11 -19.36
CA ASP A 293 -12.86 -7.72 -20.53
C ASP A 293 -11.58 -7.00 -21.01
N LYS A 294 -11.46 -5.70 -20.76
CA LYS A 294 -10.34 -4.86 -21.19
C LYS A 294 -9.30 -4.56 -20.10
N ALA A 295 -9.57 -4.90 -18.84
CA ALA A 295 -8.63 -4.64 -17.77
C ALA A 295 -7.47 -5.66 -17.86
N LYS A 296 -6.25 -5.16 -17.95
CA LYS A 296 -5.04 -5.98 -18.06
C LYS A 296 -3.92 -5.37 -17.21
N VAL A 297 -3.16 -6.20 -16.52
CA VAL A 297 -2.15 -5.74 -15.55
C VAL A 297 -0.81 -6.38 -15.87
N GLY A 298 0.22 -5.57 -16.18
CA GLY A 298 1.58 -6.08 -16.35
C GLY A 298 2.19 -6.53 -15.01
N HIS A 299 2.05 -5.69 -13.98
CA HIS A 299 2.67 -5.91 -12.68
C HIS A 299 1.66 -5.66 -11.55
N LEU A 300 1.46 -6.63 -10.67
CA LEU A 300 0.66 -6.50 -9.47
C LEU A 300 1.57 -6.49 -8.23
N ARG A 301 1.44 -5.46 -7.40
CA ARG A 301 2.19 -5.32 -6.14
C ARG A 301 1.26 -5.13 -4.97
N LEU A 302 1.46 -5.92 -3.93
CA LEU A 302 0.74 -5.82 -2.65
C LEU A 302 1.75 -5.40 -1.57
N LEU A 303 1.68 -4.12 -1.17
CA LEU A 303 2.55 -3.48 -0.18
C LEU A 303 1.71 -3.07 1.03
N LEU A 304 1.33 -4.06 1.83
CA LEU A 304 0.32 -3.90 2.87
C LEU A 304 0.92 -4.05 4.27
N THR A 305 0.51 -3.23 5.22
CA THR A 305 0.78 -3.44 6.63
C THR A 305 0.10 -4.73 7.09
N PRO A 306 0.72 -5.49 8.01
CA PRO A 306 0.12 -6.74 8.46
C PRO A 306 -1.25 -6.49 9.12
N ALA A 307 -2.33 -6.95 8.47
CA ALA A 307 -3.68 -6.86 9.03
C ALA A 307 -3.78 -7.56 10.39
N PRO A 308 -4.65 -7.12 11.32
CA PRO A 308 -4.82 -7.74 12.63
C PRO A 308 -5.33 -9.19 12.55
N ASP A 309 -6.15 -9.52 11.55
CA ASP A 309 -6.75 -10.84 11.38
C ASP A 309 -6.96 -11.18 9.90
N TYR A 310 -6.10 -12.04 9.35
CA TYR A 310 -6.25 -12.51 7.96
C TYR A 310 -7.30 -13.61 7.81
N ASN A 311 -7.81 -14.21 8.90
CA ASN A 311 -8.84 -15.23 8.79
C ASN A 311 -10.17 -14.68 8.24
N ARG A 312 -10.32 -13.36 8.22
CA ARG A 312 -11.46 -12.66 7.63
C ARG A 312 -11.43 -12.61 6.12
N LEU A 313 -10.26 -12.84 5.49
CA LEU A 313 -10.16 -12.87 4.04
C LEU A 313 -11.04 -13.99 3.48
N ALA A 314 -12.00 -13.63 2.63
CA ALA A 314 -12.98 -14.53 2.04
C ALA A 314 -12.32 -15.55 1.09
N THR A 315 -11.84 -16.66 1.66
CA THR A 315 -11.12 -17.74 0.95
C THR A 315 -11.94 -19.02 0.86
N ASP A 316 -13.27 -18.90 0.81
CA ASP A 316 -14.14 -20.02 0.44
C ASP A 316 -13.88 -20.45 -1.02
N ILE A 317 -14.26 -21.69 -1.34
CA ILE A 317 -13.93 -22.33 -2.62
C ILE A 317 -14.49 -21.53 -3.81
N GLU A 318 -15.70 -20.98 -3.68
CA GLU A 318 -16.33 -20.22 -4.76
C GLU A 318 -15.58 -18.91 -4.99
N ARG A 319 -15.23 -18.20 -3.92
CA ARG A 319 -14.48 -16.94 -3.99
C ARG A 319 -13.07 -17.13 -4.53
N LEU A 320 -12.37 -18.18 -4.11
CA LEU A 320 -11.03 -18.51 -4.65
C LEU A 320 -11.10 -18.89 -6.13
N ARG A 321 -12.12 -19.64 -6.56
CA ARG A 321 -12.32 -19.94 -7.98
C ARG A 321 -12.53 -18.66 -8.79
N GLN A 322 -13.38 -17.76 -8.30
CA GLN A 322 -13.63 -16.47 -8.94
C GLN A 322 -12.34 -15.65 -9.03
N LEU A 323 -11.54 -15.60 -7.96
CA LEU A 323 -10.23 -14.95 -7.96
C LEU A 323 -9.30 -15.56 -9.02
N THR A 324 -9.15 -16.89 -9.04
CA THR A 324 -8.29 -17.57 -10.03
C THR A 324 -8.72 -17.28 -11.47
N ASP A 325 -10.02 -17.31 -11.76
CA ASP A 325 -10.54 -17.01 -13.10
C ASP A 325 -10.34 -15.54 -13.47
N SER A 326 -10.55 -14.62 -12.53
CA SER A 326 -10.27 -13.20 -12.71
C SER A 326 -8.78 -12.92 -12.95
N VAL A 327 -7.87 -13.56 -12.21
CA VAL A 327 -6.41 -13.39 -12.40
C VAL A 327 -5.99 -13.90 -13.79
N LYS A 328 -6.53 -15.03 -14.25
CA LYS A 328 -6.30 -15.52 -15.62
C LYS A 328 -6.78 -14.49 -16.66
N ALA A 329 -7.92 -13.85 -16.43
CA ALA A 329 -8.45 -12.84 -17.34
C ALA A 329 -7.61 -11.54 -17.36
N LEU A 330 -6.91 -11.22 -16.27
CA LEU A 330 -6.08 -10.00 -16.15
C LEU A 330 -4.73 -10.07 -16.88
N ASP A 331 -4.30 -11.25 -17.32
CA ASP A 331 -2.97 -11.50 -17.92
C ASP A 331 -1.81 -10.99 -17.04
N ILE A 332 -1.90 -11.22 -15.72
CA ILE A 332 -0.86 -10.77 -14.78
C ILE A 332 0.48 -11.39 -15.13
N PHE A 333 1.49 -10.58 -15.43
CA PHE A 333 2.83 -11.06 -15.79
C PHE A 333 3.76 -11.12 -14.57
N GLN A 334 3.71 -10.16 -13.65
CA GLN A 334 4.50 -10.21 -12.41
C GLN A 334 3.62 -9.98 -11.19
N PHE A 335 3.82 -10.80 -10.17
CA PHE A 335 3.14 -10.69 -8.89
C PHE A 335 4.14 -10.54 -7.74
N VAL A 336 3.92 -9.54 -6.88
CA VAL A 336 4.73 -9.29 -5.69
C VAL A 336 3.83 -9.14 -4.47
N PHE A 337 4.03 -9.98 -3.47
CA PHE A 337 3.43 -9.84 -2.13
C PHE A 337 4.53 -9.60 -1.09
N LYS A 338 4.65 -8.36 -0.64
CA LYS A 338 5.65 -7.96 0.36
C LYS A 338 4.99 -7.07 1.40
N PRO A 339 4.39 -7.67 2.45
CA PRO A 339 3.90 -6.90 3.57
C PRO A 339 5.00 -5.99 4.10
N HIS A 340 4.64 -4.75 4.38
CA HIS A 340 5.53 -3.72 4.89
C HIS A 340 4.91 -3.17 6.15
N SER A 341 5.57 -3.32 7.30
CA SER A 341 5.17 -2.56 8.48
C SER A 341 5.81 -1.18 8.43
N PHE A 342 5.24 -0.24 9.18
CA PHE A 342 5.99 0.94 9.60
C PHE A 342 7.36 0.50 10.15
N LYS A 343 8.44 1.20 9.76
CA LYS A 343 9.87 0.81 9.90
C LYS A 343 10.38 0.54 11.33
N ASP A 344 9.49 0.35 12.31
CA ASP A 344 9.75 0.55 13.72
C ASP A 344 8.87 -0.32 14.64
N LEU A 345 8.48 -1.53 14.21
CA LEU A 345 8.16 -2.57 15.18
C LEU A 345 9.47 -3.32 15.42
N GLN A 346 10.17 -3.06 16.53
CA GLN A 346 11.25 -3.92 17.04
C GLN A 346 10.83 -4.78 18.24
N GLU A 347 9.53 -4.74 18.62
CA GLU A 347 8.99 -5.72 19.55
C GLU A 347 7.63 -6.31 19.13
N PRO A 348 7.42 -7.63 19.36
CA PRO A 348 6.12 -8.28 19.30
C PRO A 348 5.08 -7.54 20.17
N THR A 349 4.12 -6.82 19.59
CA THR A 349 3.07 -6.23 20.43
C THR A 349 2.12 -7.29 20.98
N MET A 350 1.97 -8.40 20.27
CA MET A 350 1.22 -9.55 20.72
C MET A 350 1.90 -10.81 20.17
N ALA A 351 2.53 -11.59 21.04
CA ALA A 351 2.87 -12.97 20.71
C ALA A 351 1.55 -13.70 20.43
N LEU A 352 1.23 -13.92 19.16
CA LEU A 352 0.07 -14.74 18.82
C LEU A 352 0.35 -16.18 19.21
N SER A 353 -0.70 -16.91 19.56
CA SER A 353 -0.57 -18.37 19.68
C SER A 353 -0.11 -18.95 18.34
N THR A 354 0.80 -19.92 18.40
CA THR A 354 1.27 -20.67 17.22
C THR A 354 0.11 -21.22 16.38
N LYS A 355 -1.01 -21.57 17.03
CA LYS A 355 -2.24 -22.03 16.38
C LYS A 355 -2.84 -20.97 15.45
N ARG A 356 -3.06 -19.75 15.95
CA ARG A 356 -3.66 -18.67 15.17
C ARG A 356 -2.76 -18.25 14.00
N PHE A 357 -1.45 -18.20 14.22
CA PHE A 357 -0.51 -17.95 13.13
C PHE A 357 -0.64 -19.00 12.02
N ALA A 358 -0.77 -20.28 12.36
CA ALA A 358 -0.97 -21.36 11.39
C ALA A 358 -2.27 -21.18 10.59
N GLU A 359 -3.36 -20.78 11.26
CA GLU A 359 -4.67 -20.52 10.64
C GLU A 359 -4.60 -19.34 9.65
N GLU A 360 -3.98 -18.23 10.06
CA GLU A 360 -3.80 -17.05 9.20
C GLU A 360 -2.89 -17.37 8.00
N MET A 361 -1.80 -18.10 8.22
CA MET A 361 -0.94 -18.57 7.13
C MET A 361 -1.66 -19.50 6.16
N HIS A 362 -2.55 -20.36 6.66
CA HIS A 362 -3.35 -21.22 5.79
C HIS A 362 -4.29 -20.41 4.88
N VAL A 363 -4.87 -19.32 5.39
CA VAL A 363 -5.73 -18.41 4.61
C VAL A 363 -4.91 -17.63 3.57
N ILE A 364 -3.77 -17.06 3.97
CA ILE A 364 -2.85 -16.37 3.05
C ILE A 364 -2.34 -17.32 1.96
N ASN A 365 -1.98 -18.55 2.32
CA ASN A 365 -1.59 -19.59 1.38
C ASN A 365 -2.71 -19.88 0.37
N ARG A 366 -3.97 -20.04 0.81
CA ARG A 366 -5.09 -20.24 -0.13
C ARG A 366 -5.25 -19.08 -1.12
N TYR A 367 -5.13 -17.84 -0.66
CA TYR A 367 -5.15 -16.66 -1.51
C TYR A 367 -4.00 -16.66 -2.53
N LEU A 368 -2.76 -16.86 -2.07
CA LEU A 368 -1.58 -16.88 -2.91
C LEU A 368 -1.59 -18.05 -3.91
N GLY A 369 -2.10 -19.22 -3.51
CA GLY A 369 -2.27 -20.37 -4.38
C GLY A 369 -3.28 -20.12 -5.49
N ALA A 370 -4.38 -19.40 -5.20
CA ALA A 370 -5.35 -19.01 -6.21
C ALA A 370 -4.75 -18.05 -7.26
N ILE A 371 -3.81 -17.19 -6.87
CA ILE A 371 -3.04 -16.33 -7.78
C ILE A 371 -2.03 -17.17 -8.57
N ALA A 372 -1.21 -17.98 -7.90
CA ALA A 372 -0.20 -18.83 -8.53
C ALA A 372 -0.79 -19.81 -9.57
N GLY A 373 -2.02 -20.27 -9.37
CA GLY A 373 -2.75 -21.12 -10.31
C GLY A 373 -3.16 -20.44 -11.63
N ALA A 374 -2.99 -19.11 -11.75
CA ALA A 374 -3.16 -18.41 -13.02
C ALA A 374 -1.91 -18.62 -13.89
N LYS A 375 -2.02 -19.48 -14.91
CA LYS A 375 -0.95 -19.86 -15.85
C LYS A 375 -0.33 -18.71 -16.67
N THR A 376 -0.72 -17.46 -16.42
CA THR A 376 -0.23 -16.25 -17.10
C THR A 376 0.96 -15.62 -16.38
N LEU A 377 1.24 -16.02 -15.14
CA LEU A 377 2.31 -15.44 -14.32
C LEU A 377 3.69 -15.78 -14.88
N GLY A 378 4.49 -14.73 -15.11
CA GLY A 378 5.89 -14.81 -15.47
C GLY A 378 6.86 -14.72 -14.29
N SER A 379 6.47 -14.01 -13.24
CA SER A 379 7.24 -13.92 -11.99
C SER A 379 6.31 -13.92 -10.77
N PHE A 380 6.72 -14.65 -9.73
CA PHE A 380 5.98 -14.76 -8.48
C PHE A 380 6.92 -14.52 -7.29
N GLU A 381 6.76 -13.38 -6.62
CA GLU A 381 7.59 -12.97 -5.49
C GLU A 381 6.78 -12.81 -4.22
N VAL A 382 7.22 -13.46 -3.14
CA VAL A 382 6.56 -13.44 -1.84
C VAL A 382 7.59 -13.27 -0.73
N ASP A 383 7.33 -12.37 0.20
CA ASP A 383 8.15 -12.21 1.41
C ASP A 383 7.28 -12.13 2.67
N PHE A 384 7.50 -13.02 3.65
CA PHE A 384 6.71 -13.04 4.89
C PHE A 384 7.39 -12.36 6.08
N GLY A 385 8.53 -11.72 5.90
CA GLY A 385 9.34 -11.18 7.00
C GLY A 385 8.54 -10.28 7.94
N GLN A 386 7.89 -9.26 7.40
CA GLN A 386 7.09 -8.32 8.20
C GLN A 386 5.82 -8.96 8.76
N PHE A 387 5.24 -9.93 8.06
CA PHE A 387 4.11 -10.68 8.56
C PHE A 387 4.49 -11.47 9.82
N CYS A 388 5.55 -12.29 9.76
CA CYS A 388 6.07 -13.06 10.89
C CYS A 388 6.48 -12.15 12.05
N TYR A 389 7.19 -11.08 11.72
CA TYR A 389 7.66 -10.08 12.67
C TYR A 389 6.49 -9.47 13.47
N SER A 390 5.43 -9.04 12.79
CA SER A 390 4.24 -8.46 13.42
C SER A 390 3.47 -9.42 14.33
N ARG A 391 3.77 -10.73 14.29
CA ARG A 391 3.18 -11.75 15.16
C ARG A 391 4.09 -12.16 16.31
N GLY A 392 5.25 -11.52 16.39
CA GLY A 392 6.21 -11.76 17.43
C GLY A 392 7.15 -12.92 17.23
N LEU A 393 7.18 -13.47 16.02
CA LEU A 393 8.05 -14.58 15.70
C LEU A 393 9.43 -14.02 15.36
N SER A 394 10.44 -14.44 16.12
CA SER A 394 11.81 -14.11 15.77
C SER A 394 12.18 -14.82 14.46
N LEU A 395 13.10 -14.23 13.71
CA LEU A 395 13.71 -14.86 12.55
C LEU A 395 14.50 -16.13 12.93
N ASP A 396 14.60 -16.56 14.18
CA ASP A 396 15.31 -17.79 14.58
C ASP A 396 14.34 -18.88 15.10
N GLU A 397 13.11 -18.53 15.47
CA GLU A 397 12.07 -19.46 15.96
C GLU A 397 11.27 -20.14 14.83
N ARG A 398 11.86 -20.24 13.63
CA ARG A 398 11.20 -20.58 12.35
C ARG A 398 10.71 -22.03 12.19
N LYS A 399 10.25 -22.67 13.26
CA LYS A 399 9.33 -23.82 13.15
C LYS A 399 7.94 -23.27 12.86
N SER A 400 7.76 -22.68 11.67
CA SER A 400 6.44 -22.29 11.21
C SER A 400 5.54 -23.53 11.23
N PRO A 401 4.41 -23.49 11.95
CA PRO A 401 3.44 -24.60 11.95
C PRO A 401 2.75 -24.80 10.59
N ALA A 402 2.89 -23.84 9.66
CA ALA A 402 2.26 -23.88 8.34
C ALA A 402 3.31 -23.62 7.23
N PRO A 403 3.68 -24.63 6.42
CA PRO A 403 4.54 -24.43 5.26
C PRO A 403 3.87 -23.54 4.21
N PHE A 404 4.64 -22.65 3.61
CA PHE A 404 4.28 -21.94 2.38
C PHE A 404 4.10 -22.94 1.23
N GLY A 405 3.16 -22.68 0.34
CA GLY A 405 2.95 -23.51 -0.85
C GLY A 405 2.20 -24.82 -0.58
N ALA A 406 1.87 -25.13 0.68
CA ALA A 406 1.14 -26.33 1.03
C ALA A 406 -0.24 -26.36 0.33
N ASN A 407 -0.46 -27.39 -0.50
CA ASN A 407 -1.64 -27.57 -1.35
C ASN A 407 -1.79 -26.54 -2.49
N PHE A 408 -0.71 -25.91 -2.93
CA PHE A 408 -0.75 -25.12 -4.15
C PHE A 408 -0.77 -26.06 -5.35
N ASP A 409 -1.67 -25.81 -6.29
CA ASP A 409 -1.60 -26.40 -7.62
C ASP A 409 -0.55 -25.62 -8.42
N TRP A 410 0.74 -25.92 -8.19
CA TRP A 410 1.85 -25.44 -9.00
C TRP A 410 1.78 -26.10 -10.37
N LEU A 411 0.86 -25.62 -11.20
CA LEU A 411 0.67 -26.10 -12.56
C LEU A 411 1.88 -25.69 -13.39
N PRO A 412 2.43 -26.60 -14.21
CA PRO A 412 3.47 -26.24 -15.17
C PRO A 412 3.00 -25.05 -16.02
N SER A 413 3.79 -23.99 -15.98
CA SER A 413 3.54 -22.76 -16.73
C SER A 413 4.77 -22.47 -17.59
N GLU A 414 4.60 -22.40 -18.90
CA GLU A 414 5.67 -21.99 -19.82
C GLU A 414 6.07 -20.53 -19.60
N ALA A 415 5.20 -19.72 -18.97
CA ALA A 415 5.46 -18.31 -18.70
C ALA A 415 6.28 -18.10 -17.43
N LEU A 416 6.14 -18.95 -16.40
CA LEU A 416 6.69 -18.72 -15.06
C LEU A 416 8.20 -18.93 -15.04
N GLY A 417 8.97 -17.85 -15.19
CA GLY A 417 10.42 -17.88 -15.23
C GLY A 417 11.09 -17.67 -13.88
N VAL A 418 10.41 -17.04 -12.90
CA VAL A 418 11.01 -16.72 -11.60
C VAL A 418 10.04 -16.95 -10.45
N VAL A 419 10.49 -17.66 -9.42
CA VAL A 419 9.83 -17.74 -8.11
C VAL A 419 10.81 -17.25 -7.04
N ALA A 420 10.48 -16.12 -6.40
CA ALA A 420 11.31 -15.53 -5.36
C ALA A 420 10.62 -15.62 -3.99
N LEU A 421 11.25 -16.29 -3.03
CA LEU A 421 10.71 -16.52 -1.70
C LEU A 421 11.63 -15.91 -0.64
N GLY A 422 11.09 -14.98 0.14
CA GLY A 422 11.76 -14.31 1.25
C GLY A 422 11.15 -14.70 2.60
N ARG A 423 12.00 -15.07 3.58
CA ARG A 423 11.63 -15.23 5.00
C ARG A 423 10.40 -16.13 5.19
N ALA A 424 10.40 -17.26 4.47
CA ALA A 424 9.31 -18.23 4.41
C ALA A 424 9.76 -19.60 4.93
N ALA A 425 8.83 -20.41 5.42
CA ALA A 425 9.08 -21.82 5.77
C ALA A 425 8.46 -22.71 4.68
N LEU A 426 9.23 -23.64 4.12
CA LEU A 426 8.85 -24.43 2.95
C LEU A 426 9.12 -25.92 3.19
N ALA A 427 8.15 -26.78 2.93
CA ALA A 427 8.39 -28.22 2.99
C ALA A 427 9.18 -28.67 1.76
N LEU A 428 10.04 -29.69 1.92
CA LEU A 428 10.88 -30.19 0.83
C LEU A 428 10.07 -30.67 -0.38
N ASP A 429 8.89 -31.25 -0.15
CA ASP A 429 8.00 -31.69 -1.21
C ASP A 429 7.35 -30.51 -1.95
N ASP A 430 6.98 -29.44 -1.25
CA ASP A 430 6.48 -28.21 -1.88
C ASP A 430 7.58 -27.55 -2.72
N PHE A 431 8.83 -27.51 -2.24
CA PHE A 431 9.98 -27.04 -3.02
C PHE A 431 10.17 -27.86 -4.31
N ARG A 432 10.09 -29.19 -4.22
CA ARG A 432 10.17 -30.07 -5.40
C ARG A 432 9.02 -29.84 -6.37
N ASN A 433 7.82 -29.58 -5.86
CA ASN A 433 6.65 -29.30 -6.69
C ASN A 433 6.81 -27.97 -7.43
N ILE A 434 7.30 -26.92 -6.78
CA ILE A 434 7.66 -25.65 -7.43
C ILE A 434 8.70 -25.91 -8.53
N ALA A 435 9.81 -26.59 -8.21
CA ALA A 435 10.87 -26.84 -9.16
C ALA A 435 10.40 -27.63 -10.40
N ARG A 436 9.48 -28.59 -10.23
CA ARG A 436 8.88 -29.34 -11.35
C ARG A 436 7.91 -28.52 -12.20
N SER A 437 7.32 -27.47 -11.63
CA SER A 437 6.38 -26.61 -12.36
C SER A 437 7.07 -25.56 -13.23
N LEU A 438 8.39 -25.42 -13.08
CA LEU A 438 9.19 -24.41 -13.76
C LEU A 438 9.86 -24.95 -15.05
N PRO A 439 9.91 -24.16 -16.13
CA PRO A 439 10.71 -24.43 -17.33
C PRO A 439 12.22 -24.58 -17.08
N GLU A 440 12.95 -25.25 -17.98
CA GLU A 440 14.38 -25.64 -17.86
C GLU A 440 15.39 -24.47 -17.65
N GLU A 441 14.99 -23.21 -17.84
CA GLU A 441 15.85 -22.02 -17.63
C GLU A 441 15.32 -21.07 -16.53
N SER A 442 14.37 -21.54 -15.73
CA SER A 442 13.73 -20.73 -14.70
C SER A 442 14.54 -20.69 -13.40
N CYS A 443 14.33 -19.65 -12.60
CA CYS A 443 15.04 -19.46 -11.34
C CYS A 443 14.11 -19.61 -10.12
N ILE A 444 14.64 -20.21 -9.05
CA ILE A 444 14.07 -20.12 -7.71
C ILE A 444 15.04 -19.32 -6.84
N ASP A 445 14.66 -18.10 -6.47
CA ASP A 445 15.44 -17.25 -5.59
C ASP A 445 14.96 -17.44 -4.15
N LEU A 446 15.86 -17.86 -3.26
CA LEU A 446 15.55 -18.10 -1.85
C LEU A 446 16.33 -17.14 -0.96
N TYR A 447 15.64 -16.35 -0.17
CA TYR A 447 16.23 -15.45 0.82
C TYR A 447 15.71 -15.79 2.22
N SER A 448 16.58 -16.30 3.09
CA SER A 448 16.22 -16.63 4.47
C SER A 448 15.03 -17.61 4.58
N VAL A 449 15.04 -18.66 3.75
CA VAL A 449 13.98 -19.69 3.69
C VAL A 449 14.41 -20.93 4.47
N ASP A 450 13.50 -21.48 5.28
CA ASP A 450 13.75 -22.78 5.93
C ASP A 450 13.13 -23.91 5.15
N LEU A 451 13.96 -24.88 4.80
CA LEU A 451 13.55 -26.12 4.17
C LEU A 451 13.48 -27.22 5.22
N PHE A 452 12.35 -27.92 5.32
CA PHE A 452 12.19 -29.02 6.25
C PHE A 452 11.50 -30.23 5.62
N ASP A 453 11.86 -31.41 6.13
CA ASP A 453 11.23 -32.68 5.75
C ASP A 453 10.05 -32.94 6.70
N PHE A 454 8.85 -33.08 6.15
CA PHE A 454 7.65 -33.35 6.94
C PHE A 454 7.59 -34.84 7.40
N LEU A 455 8.45 -35.71 6.85
CA LEU A 455 8.51 -37.13 7.15
C LEU A 455 9.30 -37.46 8.42
N ALA A 456 8.75 -37.22 9.63
CA ALA A 456 9.11 -37.97 10.86
C ALA A 456 8.28 -37.65 12.13
N ARG A 457 6.98 -37.31 12.04
CA ARG A 457 6.12 -37.24 13.24
C ARG A 457 4.85 -38.07 13.09
N GLY A 458 5.03 -39.36 12.80
CA GLY A 458 3.90 -40.29 12.63
C GLY A 458 4.18 -41.76 12.91
N ALA A 459 5.30 -42.14 13.53
CA ALA A 459 5.58 -43.54 13.86
C ALA A 459 6.32 -43.68 15.21
N ARG A 460 5.61 -43.47 16.32
CA ARG A 460 6.00 -44.20 17.55
C ARG A 460 5.65 -45.67 17.31
N ARG A 461 6.65 -46.48 16.95
CA ARG A 461 6.53 -47.94 17.05
C ARG A 461 6.14 -48.28 18.50
N PRO A 462 5.15 -49.15 18.73
CA PRO A 462 4.95 -49.70 20.06
C PRO A 462 6.23 -50.45 20.45
N GLN A 463 6.78 -50.13 21.61
CA GLN A 463 7.81 -50.95 22.23
C GLN A 463 7.16 -52.32 22.51
N SER A 464 7.53 -53.32 21.72
CA SER A 464 7.32 -54.72 22.08
C SER A 464 8.31 -55.02 23.22
N GLY A 465 7.78 -55.10 24.43
CA GLY A 465 8.50 -55.65 25.57
C GLY A 465 8.74 -57.14 25.38
N VAL A 466 9.97 -57.57 25.68
CA VAL A 466 10.28 -58.89 26.21
C VAL A 466 10.55 -58.70 27.69
#